data_AF-A0A955LYA4-F1
#
_entry.id   AF-A0A955LYA4-F1
#
_cell.length_a   1.000
_cell.length_b   1.000
_cell.length_c   1.000
_cell.angle_alpha   90.00
_cell.angle_beta   90.00
_cell.angle_gamma   90.00
#
_symmetry.space_group_name_H-M   'P 1'
#
loop_
_entity.id
_entity.type
_entity.pdbx_description
1 polymer ?
#
loop_
_entity_poly.entity_id
_entity_poly.type
_entity_poly.pdbx_seq_one_letter_code
_entity_poly.pdbx_strand_id
1 'polypeptide(L)' 'MIEKLIEWSARNRFIVITLTIFAVYLGIGAIKKVPLDAVPDLSDVQVIIFTEWPGRSPDLIED' A
#
# COMPACT_ATOMS: atom_id res chain seq x y z
N MET A 1 6.90 33.34 8.25
CA MET A 1 5.83 32.39 7.86
C MET A 1 5.71 31.27 8.89
N ILE A 2 6.78 30.50 9.15
CA ILE A 2 6.79 29.43 10.18
C ILE A 2 6.45 29.99 11.58
N GLU A 3 7.03 31.13 11.96
CA GLU A 3 6.74 31.79 13.24
C GLU A 3 5.24 32.06 13.46
N LYS A 4 4.56 32.59 12.43
CA LYS A 4 3.10 32.82 12.47
C LYS A 4 2.31 31.52 12.65
N LEU A 5 2.76 30.42 12.04
CA LEU A 5 2.13 29.11 12.18
C LEU A 5 2.32 28.56 13.60
N ILE A 6 3.51 28.71 14.17
CA ILE A 6 3.80 28.30 15.55
C ILE A 6 2.97 29.11 16.54
N GLU A 7 2.91 30.43 16.38
CA GLU A 7 2.13 31.30 17.25
C GLU A 7 0.63 30.96 17.18
N TRP A 8 0.11 30.77 15.97
CA TRP A 8 -1.27 30.32 15.76
C TRP A 8 -1.53 28.96 16.40
N SER A 9 -0.62 28.01 16.24
CA SER A 9 -0.74 26.66 16.83
C SER A 9 -0.74 26.71 18.36
N ALA A 10 0.14 27.51 18.96
CA ALA A 10 0.22 27.71 20.40
C ALA A 10 -1.06 28.36 20.96
N ARG A 11 -1.59 29.37 20.26
CA ARG A 11 -2.85 30.04 20.63
C ARG A 11 -4.06 29.11 20.52
N ASN A 12 -4.06 28.20 19.56
CA ASN A 12 -5.15 27.27 19.27
C ASN A 12 -4.87 25.86 19.82
N ARG A 13 -4.23 25.76 21.00
CA ARG A 13 -3.79 24.48 21.61
C ARG A 13 -4.87 23.40 21.63
N PHE A 14 -6.12 23.77 21.90
CA PHE A 14 -7.24 22.83 21.96
C PHE A 14 -7.53 22.17 20.61
N ILE A 15 -7.54 22.98 19.53
CA ILE A 15 -7.75 22.50 18.17
C ILE A 15 -6.60 21.60 17.76
N VAL A 16 -5.36 22.03 17.98
CA VAL A 16 -4.15 21.27 17.63
C VAL A 16 -4.16 19.90 18.31
N ILE A 17 -4.37 19.85 19.63
CA ILE A 17 -4.40 18.59 20.39
C ILE A 17 -5.52 17.68 19.89
N THR A 18 -6.72 18.24 19.63
CA THR A 18 -7.85 17.46 19.12
C THR A 18 -7.52 16.83 17.76
N LEU A 19 -7.00 17.63 16.82
CA LEU A 19 -6.57 17.14 15.52
C LEU A 19 -5.48 16.08 15.62
N THR A 20 -4.52 16.25 16.53
CA THR A 20 -3.49 15.22 16.79
C THR A 20 -4.10 13.91 17.29
N ILE A 21 -5.05 13.96 18.22
CA ILE A 21 -5.75 12.75 18.72
C ILE A 21 -6.49 12.04 17.59
N PHE A 22 -7.22 12.79 16.75
CA PHE A 22 -7.89 12.22 15.57
C PHE A 22 -6.89 11.59 14.59
N ALA A 23 -5.78 12.28 14.31
CA ALA A 23 -4.73 11.75 13.44
C ALA A 23 -4.13 10.45 13.98
N VAL A 24 -3.90 10.36 15.30
CA VAL A 24 -3.43 9.13 15.97
C VAL A 24 -4.45 8.01 15.84
N TYR A 25 -5.74 8.28 16.10
CA TYR A 25 -6.79 7.27 16.01
C TYR A 25 -6.94 6.73 14.58
N LEU A 26 -6.92 7.62 13.58
CA LEU A 26 -6.92 7.25 12.17
C LEU A 26 -5.66 6.47 11.80
N GLY A 27 -4.49 6.87 12.30
CA GLY A 27 -3.23 6.17 12.09
C GLY A 27 -3.25 4.74 12.64
N ILE A 28 -3.77 4.55 13.86
CA ILE A 28 -3.95 3.21 14.45
C ILE A 28 -4.92 2.38 13.59
N GLY A 29 -6.03 2.98 13.14
CA GLY A 29 -6.97 2.34 12.24
C GLY A 29 -6.35 1.92 10.92
N ALA A 30 -5.45 2.74 10.36
CA ALA A 30 -4.71 2.45 9.14
C ALA A 30 -3.72 1.29 9.36
N ILE A 31 -2.87 1.36 10.39
CA ILE A 31 -1.87 0.31 10.69
C ILE A 31 -2.53 -1.06 10.84
N LYS A 32 -3.71 -1.13 11.48
CA LYS A 32 -4.45 -2.39 11.64
C LYS A 32 -5.06 -2.94 10.35
N LYS A 33 -5.23 -2.11 9.32
CA LYS A 33 -5.91 -2.46 8.06
C LYS A 33 -4.94 -2.60 6.88
N VAL A 34 -3.73 -2.06 6.98
CA VAL A 34 -2.72 -2.19 5.94
C VAL A 34 -2.34 -3.67 5.83
N PRO A 35 -2.47 -4.30 4.64
CA PRO A 35 -2.02 -5.66 4.45
C PRO A 35 -0.50 -5.69 4.61
N LEU A 36 -0.02 -6.57 5.49
CA LEU A 36 1.39 -6.78 5.73
C LEU A 36 1.83 -8.04 4.98
N ASP A 37 2.77 -7.89 4.05
CA ASP A 37 3.46 -9.01 3.44
C ASP A 37 4.83 -9.19 4.10
N ALA A 38 5.25 -10.45 4.24
CA ALA A 38 6.56 -10.79 4.80
C ALA A 38 7.68 -10.59 3.78
N VAL A 39 7.37 -10.63 2.48
CA VAL A 39 8.34 -10.52 1.39
C VAL A 39 7.82 -9.49 0.38
N PRO A 40 8.65 -8.55 -0.10
CA PRO A 40 8.23 -7.69 -1.20
C PRO A 40 8.03 -8.53 -2.47
N ASP A 41 7.06 -8.17 -3.31
CA ASP A 41 6.94 -8.79 -4.62
C ASP A 41 8.16 -8.40 -5.48
N LEU A 42 8.98 -9.40 -5.81
CA LEU A 42 10.19 -9.28 -6.60
C LEU A 42 10.03 -9.93 -7.99
N SER A 43 8.84 -10.43 -8.30
CA SER A 43 8.58 -11.15 -9.53
C SER A 43 8.49 -10.18 -10.71
N ASP A 44 9.02 -10.58 -11.86
CA ASP A 44 8.79 -9.84 -13.09
C ASP A 44 7.32 -9.97 -13.52
N VAL A 45 6.79 -8.95 -14.19
CA VAL A 45 5.44 -8.99 -14.75
C VAL A 45 5.42 -9.93 -15.94
N GLN A 46 4.96 -11.17 -15.74
CA GLN A 46 4.87 -12.20 -16.77
C GLN A 46 3.41 -12.46 -17.18
N VAL A 47 3.19 -12.65 -18.49
CA VAL A 47 1.93 -13.16 -19.04
C VAL A 47 2.18 -14.54 -19.63
N ILE A 48 1.47 -15.55 -19.12
CA ILE A 48 1.60 -16.93 -19.56
C ILE A 48 0.49 -17.23 -20.60
N ILE A 49 0.88 -17.69 -21.78
CA ILE A 49 -0.04 -18.22 -22.79
C ILE A 49 0.05 -19.74 -22.73
N PHE A 50 -1.05 -20.40 -22.38
CA PHE A 50 -1.14 -21.84 -22.26
C PHE A 50 -2.29 -22.38 -23.10
N THR A 51 -2.00 -23.39 -23.92
CA THR A 51 -2.98 -24.07 -24.76
C THR A 51 -2.75 -25.57 -24.65
N GLU A 52 -3.79 -26.32 -24.30
CA GLU A 52 -3.73 -27.78 -24.27
C GLU A 52 -3.98 -28.35 -25.67
N TRP A 53 -3.13 -29.29 -26.12
CA TRP A 53 -3.36 -30.05 -27.35
C TRP A 53 -3.23 -31.56 -27.10
N PRO A 54 -4.30 -32.20 -26.60
CA PRO A 54 -4.26 -33.60 -26.21
C PRO A 54 -4.06 -34.52 -27.42
N GLY A 55 -3.25 -35.56 -27.23
CA GLY A 55 -3.01 -36.59 -28.25
C GLY A 55 -2.01 -36.22 -29.34
N ARG A 56 -1.27 -35.11 -29.20
CA ARG A 56 -0.14 -34.78 -30.06
C ARG A 56 1.19 -35.11 -29.39
N SER A 57 2.17 -35.50 -30.20
CA SER A 57 3.54 -35.70 -29.75
C SER A 57 4.19 -34.36 -29.38
N PRO A 58 5.16 -34.33 -28.45
CA PRO A 58 5.89 -33.11 -28.10
C PRO A 58 6.45 -32.37 -29.32
N ASP A 59 7.02 -33.11 -30.29
CA ASP A 59 7.57 -32.52 -31.52
C ASP A 59 6.53 -31.72 -32.30
N LEU A 60 5.29 -32.23 -32.41
CA LEU A 60 4.21 -31.53 -33.12
C LEU A 60 3.63 -30.34 -32.32
N ILE A 61 3.88 -30.29 -31.01
CA ILE A 61 3.46 -29.18 -30.15
C ILE A 61 4.50 -28.06 -30.20
N GLU A 62 5.78 -28.40 -30.43
CA GLU A 62 6.90 -27.46 -30.56
C GLU A 62 6.99 -26.85 -31.97
N ASP A 63 6.67 -27.64 -33.01
CA ASP A 63 6.61 -27.20 -34.43
C ASP A 63 5.42 -26.26 -34.74
#